data_AF-A0A9P5TKW6-F1
#
_entry.id   AF-A0A9P5TKW6-F1
#
_cell.length_a   1.000
_cell.length_b   1.000
_cell.length_c   1.000
_cell.angle_alpha   90.00
_cell.angle_beta   90.00
_cell.angle_gamma   90.00
#
_symmetry.space_group_name_H-M   'P 1'
#
loop_
_entity.id
_entity.type
_entity.pdbx_description
1 polymer ?
#
loop_
_entity_poly.entity_id
_entity_poly.type
_entity_poly.pdbx_seq_one_letter_code
_entity_poly.pdbx_strand_id
1 'polypeptide(L)'
;MLLFLNPVLAQLTPLRRHALLRSGAVGPGSPLLCPRRHLQVQWLLLGRIRPLGVAHTPFPFWKNGSRFSSLCSLLITHICPFQPTTRALLESILLTSIIIAPFVVYHLYTFTLFCLDTSATTPEWCDRAFPSIYSYVQAKYWNIGFLRYWTPSQLPNFLIAAPTILLICAFSFHHLKETRVFTVTADSTEHPFENPSITPHVIHALILTSILVFASHTQIILRLAASMPLVYWAAAWLFLEHPSWARLWVTWSVLWSMISTILWAAFLPPA
;
A
#
# COMPACT_ATOMS: atom_id res chain seq x y z
N MET A 1 3.62 23.37 6.76
CA MET A 1 2.33 22.86 6.24
C MET A 1 1.74 23.68 5.08
N LEU A 2 2.51 24.61 4.45
CA LEU A 2 2.05 25.46 3.34
C LEU A 2 2.84 25.26 2.02
N LEU A 3 3.72 24.26 1.93
CA LEU A 3 4.60 24.06 0.76
C LEU A 3 4.16 22.92 -0.20
N PHE A 4 3.07 22.22 0.08
CA PHE A 4 2.60 21.08 -0.75
C PHE A 4 1.36 21.39 -1.63
N LEU A 5 0.85 22.62 -1.61
CA LEU A 5 -0.34 23.01 -2.40
C LEU A 5 -0.04 23.40 -3.86
N ASN A 6 1.23 23.62 -4.22
CA ASN A 6 1.57 24.25 -5.50
C ASN A 6 1.36 23.38 -6.76
N PRO A 7 1.59 22.05 -6.78
CA PRO A 7 1.39 21.28 -8.01
C PRO A 7 -0.09 20.91 -8.29
N VAL A 8 -0.99 21.03 -7.30
CA VAL A 8 -2.41 20.66 -7.47
C VAL A 8 -3.25 21.84 -8.01
N LEU A 9 -2.90 23.08 -7.67
CA LEU A 9 -3.60 24.27 -8.18
C LEU A 9 -3.35 24.54 -9.68
N ALA A 10 -2.24 24.03 -10.25
CA ALA A 10 -1.95 24.19 -11.68
C ALA A 10 -2.88 23.36 -12.59
N GLN A 11 -3.58 22.35 -12.06
CA GLN A 11 -4.49 21.51 -12.85
C GLN A 11 -5.96 21.96 -12.79
N LEU A 12 -6.29 22.98 -12.00
CA LEU A 12 -7.68 23.37 -11.71
C LEU A 12 -8.12 24.72 -12.33
N THR A 13 -7.37 25.27 -13.28
CA THR A 13 -7.86 26.43 -14.05
C THR A 13 -8.93 25.99 -15.06
N PRO A 14 -10.17 26.51 -15.00
CA PRO A 14 -11.25 26.13 -15.90
C PRO A 14 -11.07 26.82 -17.26
N LEU A 15 -10.77 26.03 -18.31
CA LEU A 15 -10.83 26.50 -19.69
C LEU A 15 -12.30 26.71 -20.10
N ARG A 16 -12.73 27.96 -19.98
CA ARG A 16 -14.02 28.49 -20.44
C ARG A 16 -13.92 28.86 -21.92
N ARG A 17 -14.69 28.13 -22.76
CA ARG A 17 -15.16 28.44 -24.13
C ARG A 17 -14.11 28.69 -25.22
N HIS A 18 -14.16 27.89 -26.28
CA HIS A 18 -14.68 28.35 -27.58
C HIS A 18 -15.00 27.13 -28.47
N ALA A 19 -16.29 26.93 -28.73
CA ALA A 19 -16.76 26.13 -29.84
C ALA A 19 -16.44 26.88 -31.14
N LEU A 20 -15.69 26.25 -32.05
CA LEU A 20 -15.66 26.62 -33.46
C LEU A 20 -15.60 25.35 -34.29
N LEU A 21 -16.69 25.16 -35.03
CA LEU A 21 -16.90 24.19 -36.07
C LEU A 21 -15.75 24.19 -37.08
N ARG A 22 -15.21 23.01 -37.39
CA ARG A 22 -14.61 22.75 -38.70
C ARG A 22 -14.97 21.34 -39.16
N SER A 23 -15.96 21.32 -40.04
CA SER A 23 -16.26 20.25 -40.98
C SER A 23 -15.01 19.91 -41.82
N GLY A 24 -14.71 18.63 -41.92
CA GLY A 24 -13.64 18.08 -42.75
C GLY A 24 -13.84 16.58 -42.90
N ALA A 25 -14.65 16.20 -43.89
CA ALA A 25 -14.79 14.82 -44.32
C ALA A 25 -13.49 14.32 -44.97
N VAL A 26 -12.98 13.17 -44.53
CA VAL A 26 -12.03 12.33 -45.29
C VAL A 26 -12.37 10.86 -45.03
N GLY A 27 -12.53 10.11 -46.13
CA GLY A 27 -13.07 8.75 -46.18
C GLY A 27 -12.14 7.62 -45.69
N PRO A 28 -12.58 6.36 -45.87
CA PRO A 28 -12.01 5.20 -45.19
C PRO A 28 -10.87 4.57 -45.98
N GLY A 29 -9.80 4.17 -45.30
CA GLY A 29 -8.82 3.22 -45.84
C GLY A 29 -7.37 3.50 -45.45
N SER A 30 -6.91 2.89 -44.36
CA SER A 30 -5.66 2.11 -44.30
C SER A 30 -5.47 1.49 -42.90
N PRO A 31 -4.93 0.25 -42.82
CA PRO A 31 -4.82 -0.49 -41.57
C PRO A 31 -3.69 0.06 -40.68
N LEU A 32 -4.00 0.24 -39.40
CA LEU A 32 -3.04 0.56 -38.36
C LEU A 32 -2.01 -0.57 -38.22
N LEU A 33 -0.80 -0.32 -38.71
CA LEU A 33 0.38 -1.13 -38.42
C LEU A 33 0.67 -1.09 -36.91
N CYS A 34 0.53 -2.23 -36.26
CA CYS A 34 1.04 -2.49 -34.92
C CYS A 34 2.55 -2.78 -35.02
N PRO A 35 3.44 -2.04 -34.34
CA PRO A 35 4.86 -2.39 -34.30
C PRO A 35 5.07 -3.61 -33.40
N ARG A 36 4.92 -4.78 -34.01
CA ARG A 36 5.27 -6.09 -33.44
C ARG A 36 6.78 -6.31 -33.64
N ARG A 37 7.63 -5.98 -32.66
CA ARG A 37 9.01 -6.46 -32.64
C ARG A 37 9.47 -6.85 -31.23
N HIS A 38 10.10 -8.02 -31.19
CA HIS A 38 10.74 -8.70 -30.05
C HIS A 38 9.85 -9.56 -29.13
N LEU A 39 9.21 -10.56 -29.74
CA LEU A 39 8.88 -11.81 -29.06
C LEU A 39 9.16 -12.99 -30.00
N GLN A 40 10.44 -13.36 -30.10
CA GLN A 40 10.91 -14.69 -30.48
C GLN A 40 12.41 -14.70 -30.23
N VAL A 41 12.86 -15.49 -29.24
CA VAL A 41 14.20 -16.15 -29.14
C VAL A 41 14.41 -16.79 -27.75
N GLN A 42 13.60 -16.53 -26.71
CA GLN A 42 13.90 -17.07 -25.36
C GLN A 42 13.17 -18.36 -24.94
N TRP A 43 12.52 -19.08 -25.87
CA TRP A 43 11.86 -20.36 -25.59
C TRP A 43 12.69 -21.62 -25.95
N LEU A 44 13.98 -21.49 -26.24
CA LEU A 44 14.82 -22.61 -26.70
C LEU A 44 15.93 -23.08 -25.75
N LEU A 45 16.01 -22.57 -24.50
CA LEU A 45 17.12 -22.93 -23.59
C LEU A 45 16.74 -23.49 -22.21
N LEU A 46 15.49 -23.90 -21.97
CA LEU A 46 15.12 -24.63 -20.74
C LEU A 46 14.38 -25.95 -21.00
N GLY A 47 14.69 -26.60 -22.13
CA GLY A 47 14.24 -27.95 -22.46
C GLY A 47 15.27 -29.02 -22.11
N ARG A 48 15.77 -29.11 -20.87
CA ARG A 48 16.45 -30.32 -20.35
C ARG A 48 16.78 -30.25 -18.86
N ILE A 49 15.79 -30.50 -18.01
CA ILE A 49 16.04 -31.08 -16.68
C ILE A 49 15.02 -32.20 -16.50
N ARG A 50 15.44 -33.44 -16.80
CA ARG A 50 14.73 -34.66 -16.36
C ARG A 50 15.12 -34.87 -14.89
N PRO A 51 14.19 -35.00 -13.94
CA PRO A 51 14.51 -35.60 -12.66
C PRO A 51 14.61 -37.12 -12.84
N LEU A 52 15.80 -37.65 -12.57
CA LEU A 52 16.07 -39.06 -12.30
C LEU A 52 15.31 -39.48 -11.02
N GLY A 53 14.80 -40.71 -11.05
CA GLY A 53 13.73 -41.18 -10.20
C GLY A 53 14.02 -41.29 -8.70
N VAL A 54 12.94 -41.24 -7.94
CA VAL A 54 12.78 -41.94 -6.65
C VAL A 54 11.37 -42.53 -6.63
N ALA A 55 11.30 -43.80 -6.25
CA ALA A 55 10.14 -44.66 -6.29
C ALA A 55 9.10 -44.35 -5.17
N HIS A 56 7.83 -44.52 -5.55
CA HIS A 56 6.63 -44.90 -4.79
C HIS A 56 6.60 -44.81 -3.25
N THR A 57 5.64 -44.03 -2.73
CA THR A 57 4.58 -44.52 -1.81
C THR A 57 3.28 -43.71 -2.02
N PRO A 58 2.07 -44.30 -1.85
CA PRO A 58 0.80 -43.64 -2.15
C PRO A 58 0.14 -43.08 -0.88
N PHE A 59 -0.15 -41.77 -0.86
CA PHE A 59 -1.15 -41.19 0.06
C PHE A 59 -2.13 -40.31 -0.73
N PRO A 60 -3.44 -40.56 -0.67
CA PRO A 60 -4.43 -39.87 -1.49
C PRO A 60 -5.00 -38.68 -0.71
N PHE A 61 -4.35 -37.52 -0.71
CA PHE A 61 -5.01 -36.32 -0.18
C PHE A 61 -4.48 -35.01 -0.76
N TRP A 62 -4.55 -34.82 -2.08
CA TRP A 62 -4.59 -33.46 -2.65
C TRP A 62 -5.08 -33.45 -4.10
N LYS A 63 -6.40 -33.46 -4.30
CA LYS A 63 -7.04 -33.33 -5.63
C LYS A 63 -7.46 -31.90 -5.98
N ASN A 64 -6.99 -30.88 -5.25
CA ASN A 64 -7.37 -29.47 -5.45
C ASN A 64 -6.18 -28.50 -5.61
N GLY A 65 -5.00 -29.00 -6.00
CA GLY A 65 -3.81 -28.17 -6.21
C GLY A 65 -3.81 -27.29 -7.46
N SER A 66 -4.66 -27.57 -8.45
CA SER A 66 -4.69 -26.84 -9.71
C SER A 66 -5.35 -25.45 -9.61
N ARG A 67 -6.27 -25.24 -8.66
CA ARG A 67 -6.92 -23.93 -8.48
C ARG A 67 -6.05 -22.94 -7.72
N PHE A 68 -5.23 -23.42 -6.78
CA PHE A 68 -4.33 -22.55 -6.01
C PHE A 68 -3.13 -22.09 -6.84
N SER A 69 -2.56 -22.96 -7.70
CA SER A 69 -1.48 -22.54 -8.60
C SER A 69 -1.99 -21.59 -9.69
N SER A 70 -3.21 -21.78 -10.22
CA SER A 70 -3.79 -20.86 -11.20
C SER A 70 -4.13 -19.48 -10.62
N LEU A 71 -4.63 -19.40 -9.39
CA LEU A 71 -4.88 -18.10 -8.71
C LEU A 71 -3.58 -17.34 -8.44
N CYS A 72 -2.55 -18.04 -7.95
CA CYS A 72 -1.24 -17.45 -7.71
C CYS A 72 -0.56 -17.03 -9.02
N SER A 73 -0.71 -17.84 -10.08
CA SER A 73 -0.17 -17.53 -11.41
C SER A 73 -0.92 -16.38 -12.08
N LEU A 74 -2.25 -16.27 -11.95
CA LEU A 74 -3.05 -15.16 -12.46
C LEU A 74 -2.74 -13.84 -11.75
N LEU A 75 -2.50 -13.87 -10.44
CA LEU A 75 -2.00 -12.71 -9.70
C LEU A 75 -0.62 -12.28 -10.23
N ILE A 76 0.30 -13.21 -10.43
CA ILE A 76 1.66 -12.91 -10.90
C ILE A 76 1.68 -12.44 -12.37
N THR A 77 0.84 -12.99 -13.24
CA THR A 77 0.81 -12.62 -14.67
C THR A 77 0.03 -11.32 -14.95
N HIS A 78 -0.96 -10.95 -14.14
CA HIS A 78 -1.71 -9.70 -14.32
C HIS A 78 -1.12 -8.49 -13.58
N ILE A 79 -0.32 -8.71 -12.52
CA ILE A 79 0.36 -7.61 -11.80
C ILE A 79 1.61 -7.12 -12.56
N CYS A 80 2.16 -7.90 -13.50
CA CYS A 80 3.43 -7.58 -14.16
C CYS A 80 3.40 -7.68 -15.70
N PRO A 81 2.76 -6.75 -16.43
CA PRO A 81 3.23 -6.39 -17.76
C PRO A 81 4.42 -5.40 -17.70
N PHE A 82 4.73 -4.85 -16.53
CA PHE A 82 5.81 -3.87 -16.35
C PHE A 82 7.11 -4.58 -16.02
N GLN A 83 7.97 -4.82 -17.02
CA GLN A 83 9.36 -5.16 -16.76
C GLN A 83 10.07 -3.89 -16.28
N PRO A 84 10.45 -3.77 -14.99
CA PRO A 84 11.09 -2.56 -14.51
C PRO A 84 12.46 -2.43 -15.18
N THR A 85 12.78 -1.23 -15.65
CA THR A 85 14.12 -0.93 -16.18
C THR A 85 15.15 -1.14 -15.07
N THR A 86 16.34 -1.66 -15.42
CA THR A 86 17.46 -1.85 -14.47
C THR A 86 17.77 -0.58 -13.67
N ARG A 87 17.70 0.59 -14.32
CA ARG A 87 17.81 1.89 -13.67
C ARG A 87 16.76 2.10 -12.57
N ALA A 88 15.49 1.82 -12.84
CA ALA A 88 14.41 1.97 -11.87
C ALA A 88 14.56 1.00 -10.69
N LEU A 89 15.06 -0.22 -10.94
CA LEU A 89 15.39 -1.17 -9.88
C LEU A 89 16.52 -0.65 -8.99
N LEU A 90 17.60 -0.14 -9.58
CA LEU A 90 18.73 0.41 -8.83
C LEU A 90 18.31 1.64 -8.01
N GLU A 91 17.56 2.57 -8.61
CA GLU A 91 17.01 3.74 -7.92
C GLU A 91 16.11 3.31 -6.75
N SER A 92 15.23 2.31 -6.95
CA SER A 92 14.36 1.79 -5.88
C SER A 92 15.16 1.15 -4.74
N ILE A 93 16.18 0.36 -5.06
CA ILE A 93 17.05 -0.26 -4.04
C ILE A 93 17.77 0.82 -3.23
N LEU A 94 18.40 1.79 -3.90
CA LEU A 94 19.14 2.86 -3.23
C LEU A 94 18.24 3.69 -2.31
N LEU A 95 17.07 4.12 -2.80
CA LEU A 95 16.13 4.91 -2.00
C LEU A 95 15.59 4.09 -0.81
N THR A 96 15.28 2.82 -1.01
CA THR A 96 14.82 1.93 0.07
C THR A 96 15.92 1.70 1.11
N SER A 97 17.17 1.51 0.68
CA SER A 97 18.32 1.35 1.58
C SER A 97 18.53 2.59 2.44
N ILE A 98 18.39 3.79 1.88
CA ILE A 98 18.51 5.05 2.65
C ILE A 98 17.46 5.11 3.76
N ILE A 99 16.21 4.70 3.48
CA ILE A 99 15.12 4.72 4.46
C ILE A 99 15.29 3.63 5.53
N ILE A 100 15.78 2.45 5.17
CA ILE A 100 15.96 1.31 6.09
C ILE A 100 17.25 1.44 6.92
N ALA A 101 18.27 2.13 6.43
CA ALA A 101 19.58 2.20 7.08
C ALA A 101 19.53 2.68 8.55
N PRO A 102 18.82 3.75 8.93
CA PRO A 102 18.75 4.17 10.33
C PRO A 102 18.18 3.10 11.26
N PHE A 103 17.16 2.36 10.79
CA PHE A 103 16.58 1.26 11.55
C PHE A 103 17.60 0.15 11.78
N VAL A 104 18.32 -0.28 10.73
CA VAL A 104 19.35 -1.32 10.82
C VAL A 104 20.51 -0.88 11.72
N VAL A 105 21.02 0.35 11.54
CA VAL A 105 22.12 0.89 12.35
C VAL A 105 21.74 0.94 13.83
N TYR A 106 20.54 1.41 14.16
CA TYR A 106 20.08 1.46 15.55
C TYR A 106 19.89 0.06 16.15
N HIS A 107 19.40 -0.88 15.35
CA HIS A 107 19.22 -2.27 15.77
C HIS A 107 20.56 -2.97 16.06
N LEU A 108 21.57 -2.71 15.24
CA LEU A 108 22.93 -3.21 15.48
C LEU A 108 23.57 -2.55 16.71
N TYR A 109 23.45 -1.23 16.84
CA TYR A 109 23.99 -0.49 17.99
C TYR A 109 23.40 -0.97 19.31
N THR A 110 22.08 -1.14 19.37
CA THR A 110 21.41 -1.65 20.56
C THR A 110 21.77 -3.11 20.85
N PHE A 111 21.97 -3.94 19.82
CA PHE A 111 22.47 -5.30 20.00
C PHE A 111 23.87 -5.31 20.62
N THR A 112 24.79 -4.46 20.14
CA THR A 112 26.14 -4.38 20.74
C THR A 112 26.10 -3.88 22.18
N LEU A 113 25.18 -2.97 22.49
CA LEU A 113 25.06 -2.38 23.84
C LEU A 113 24.48 -3.37 24.86
N PHE A 114 23.47 -4.16 24.49
CA PHE A 114 22.72 -4.99 25.43
C PHE A 114 23.03 -6.48 25.37
N CYS A 115 23.44 -7.01 24.22
CA CYS A 115 23.65 -8.46 24.03
C CYS A 115 25.13 -8.86 24.08
N LEU A 116 26.06 -7.94 23.82
CA LEU A 116 27.50 -8.23 23.84
C LEU A 116 28.22 -7.72 25.10
N ASP A 117 27.57 -6.92 25.94
CA ASP A 117 28.13 -6.48 27.21
C ASP A 117 28.12 -7.64 28.23
N THR A 118 29.31 -8.17 28.53
CA THR A 118 29.53 -9.27 29.47
C THR A 118 29.37 -8.86 30.93
N SER A 119 29.20 -7.56 31.20
CA SER A 119 29.10 -7.00 32.56
C SER A 119 27.66 -6.95 33.07
N ALA A 120 26.67 -7.14 32.19
CA ALA A 120 25.25 -7.01 32.49
C ALA A 120 24.50 -8.33 32.31
N THR A 121 23.36 -8.48 33.00
CA THR A 121 22.45 -9.59 32.75
C THR A 121 21.88 -9.48 31.34
N THR A 122 22.07 -10.51 30.52
CA THR A 122 21.63 -10.53 29.13
C THR A 122 20.10 -10.52 29.03
N PRO A 123 19.50 -9.59 28.26
CA PRO A 123 18.06 -9.59 28.05
C PRO A 123 17.56 -10.81 27.26
N GLU A 124 16.36 -11.31 27.62
CA GLU A 124 15.71 -12.49 26.99
C GLU A 124 15.52 -12.41 25.46
N TRP A 125 15.60 -11.21 24.88
CA TRP A 125 15.43 -11.04 23.43
C TRP A 125 16.72 -11.29 22.65
N CYS A 126 17.88 -11.33 23.31
CA CYS A 126 19.16 -11.64 22.68
C CYS A 126 19.25 -13.11 22.22
N ASP A 127 18.59 -14.03 22.93
CA ASP A 127 18.64 -15.48 22.65
C ASP A 127 17.60 -15.95 21.61
N ARG A 128 16.81 -15.04 21.06
CA ARG A 128 15.78 -15.37 20.06
C ARG A 128 16.41 -15.59 18.69
N ALA A 129 15.83 -16.48 17.89
CA ALA A 129 16.26 -16.74 16.51
C ALA A 129 16.35 -15.45 15.65
N PHE A 130 15.47 -14.50 15.92
CA PHE A 130 15.53 -13.14 15.37
C PHE A 130 15.57 -12.14 16.53
N PRO A 131 16.75 -11.72 16.99
CA PRO A 131 16.87 -10.80 18.12
C PRO A 131 16.36 -9.43 17.69
N SER A 132 15.31 -8.97 18.35
CA SER A 132 14.70 -7.68 18.05
C SER A 132 14.29 -6.93 19.31
N ILE A 133 15.07 -5.89 19.64
CA ILE A 133 14.74 -4.98 20.74
C ILE A 133 13.39 -4.32 20.51
N TYR A 134 13.10 -3.91 19.27
CA TYR A 134 11.83 -3.27 18.93
C TYR A 134 10.65 -4.20 19.21
N SER A 135 10.67 -5.41 18.66
CA SER A 135 9.60 -6.39 18.85
C SER A 135 9.48 -6.84 20.32
N TYR A 136 10.61 -6.94 21.04
CA TYR A 136 10.61 -7.22 22.48
C TYR A 136 9.92 -6.11 23.27
N VAL A 137 10.31 -4.85 23.07
CA VAL A 137 9.73 -3.71 23.80
C VAL A 137 8.25 -3.58 23.49
N GLN A 138 7.87 -3.69 22.22
CA GLN A 138 6.47 -3.66 21.79
C GLN A 138 5.63 -4.73 22.50
N ALA A 139 6.12 -5.97 22.59
CA ALA A 139 5.39 -7.05 23.26
C ALA A 139 5.40 -6.93 24.79
N LYS A 140 6.55 -6.59 25.38
CA LYS A 140 6.78 -6.60 26.84
C LYS A 140 6.14 -5.42 27.54
N TYR A 141 6.30 -4.21 27.00
CA TYR A 141 5.88 -2.98 27.66
C TYR A 141 4.59 -2.40 27.09
N TRP A 142 4.30 -2.65 25.81
CA TRP A 142 3.12 -2.12 25.15
C TRP A 142 2.06 -3.17 24.84
N ASN A 143 2.29 -4.44 25.23
CA ASN A 143 1.37 -5.55 24.97
C ASN A 143 0.92 -5.65 23.48
N ILE A 144 1.80 -5.28 22.55
CA ILE A 144 1.51 -5.36 21.12
C ILE A 144 1.64 -6.82 20.67
N GLY A 145 0.76 -7.22 19.76
CA GLY A 145 0.73 -8.54 19.13
C GLY A 145 -0.54 -8.71 18.33
N PHE A 146 -0.63 -9.80 17.57
CA PHE A 146 -1.81 -10.10 16.75
C PHE A 146 -3.07 -10.17 17.62
N LEU A 147 -4.04 -9.31 17.32
CA LEU A 147 -5.33 -9.15 17.99
C LEU A 147 -5.28 -8.83 19.50
N ARG A 148 -4.11 -8.56 20.09
CA ARG A 148 -3.99 -8.26 21.53
C ARG A 148 -4.71 -6.98 21.94
N TYR A 149 -4.89 -6.05 21.00
CA TYR A 149 -5.56 -4.78 21.23
C TYR A 149 -7.09 -4.86 21.18
N TRP A 150 -7.66 -5.98 20.70
CA TRP A 150 -9.10 -6.18 20.52
C TRP A 150 -9.78 -6.52 21.84
N THR A 151 -9.87 -5.52 22.71
CA THR A 151 -10.58 -5.59 24.00
C THR A 151 -11.72 -4.56 24.03
N PRO A 152 -12.84 -4.82 24.73
CA PRO A 152 -13.95 -3.87 24.81
C PRO A 152 -13.54 -2.50 25.32
N SER A 153 -12.56 -2.44 26.23
CA SER A 153 -12.01 -1.20 26.79
C SER A 153 -11.37 -0.29 25.73
N GLN A 154 -10.92 -0.85 24.60
CA GLN A 154 -10.30 -0.10 23.51
C GLN A 154 -11.31 0.35 22.44
N LEU A 155 -12.60 0.03 22.60
CA LEU A 155 -13.64 0.41 21.65
C LEU A 155 -13.64 1.91 21.31
N PRO A 156 -13.45 2.85 22.26
CA PRO A 156 -13.36 4.27 21.92
C PRO A 156 -12.24 4.59 20.91
N ASN A 157 -11.09 3.92 21.03
CA ASN A 157 -9.95 4.09 20.14
C ASN A 157 -10.20 3.52 18.73
N PHE A 158 -10.98 2.43 18.63
CA PHE A 158 -11.46 1.94 17.34
C PHE A 158 -12.47 2.90 16.70
N LEU A 159 -13.40 3.44 17.48
CA LEU A 159 -14.44 4.36 16.97
C LEU A 159 -13.83 5.64 16.41
N ILE A 160 -12.83 6.20 17.09
CA ILE A 160 -12.17 7.40 16.61
C ILE A 160 -11.28 7.14 15.38
N ALA A 161 -10.68 5.96 15.27
CA ALA A 161 -9.92 5.56 14.09
C ALA A 161 -10.80 5.18 12.88
N ALA A 162 -12.07 4.82 13.12
CA ALA A 162 -12.95 4.24 12.12
C ALA A 162 -13.13 5.10 10.85
N PRO A 163 -13.37 6.42 10.91
CA PRO A 163 -13.55 7.22 9.69
C PRO A 163 -12.36 7.11 8.74
N THR A 164 -11.14 7.14 9.27
CA THR A 164 -9.91 7.04 8.48
C THR A 164 -9.74 5.64 7.87
N ILE A 165 -9.98 4.59 8.66
CA ILE A 165 -9.93 3.20 8.18
C ILE A 165 -10.95 2.99 7.06
N LEU A 166 -12.19 3.44 7.27
CA LEU A 166 -13.27 3.31 6.29
C LEU A 166 -12.96 4.08 5.01
N LEU A 167 -12.41 5.30 5.10
CA LEU A 167 -12.03 6.08 3.93
C LEU A 167 -10.95 5.35 3.10
N ILE A 168 -9.89 4.87 3.74
CA ILE A 168 -8.80 4.14 3.08
C ILE A 168 -9.36 2.87 2.43
N CYS A 169 -10.14 2.08 3.15
CA CYS A 169 -10.71 0.83 2.64
C CYS A 169 -11.69 1.08 1.48
N ALA A 170 -12.57 2.06 1.59
CA ALA A 170 -13.56 2.37 0.55
C ALA A 170 -12.90 2.83 -0.74
N PHE A 171 -11.97 3.79 -0.67
CA PHE A 171 -11.24 4.26 -1.84
C PHE A 171 -10.36 3.15 -2.43
N SER A 172 -9.67 2.37 -1.59
CA SER A 172 -8.85 1.26 -2.08
C SER A 172 -9.68 0.21 -2.82
N PHE A 173 -10.86 -0.13 -2.28
CA PHE A 173 -11.77 -1.07 -2.92
C PHE A 173 -12.30 -0.53 -4.25
N HIS A 174 -12.71 0.74 -4.29
CA HIS A 174 -13.11 1.43 -5.51
C HIS A 174 -11.98 1.40 -6.55
N HIS A 175 -10.77 1.83 -6.19
CA HIS A 175 -9.63 1.89 -7.08
C HIS A 175 -9.23 0.50 -7.62
N LEU A 176 -9.20 -0.54 -6.78
CA LEU A 176 -8.85 -1.90 -7.23
C LEU A 176 -9.93 -2.56 -8.11
N LYS A 177 -11.19 -2.13 -7.97
CA LYS A 177 -12.29 -2.58 -8.81
C LYS A 177 -12.26 -1.91 -10.18
N GLU A 178 -12.09 -0.59 -10.21
CA GLU A 178 -12.18 0.22 -11.44
C GLU A 178 -10.86 0.25 -12.22
N THR A 179 -9.71 0.27 -11.52
CA THR A 179 -8.41 0.05 -12.15
C THR A 179 -8.35 -1.41 -12.52
N ARG A 180 -8.74 -1.70 -13.77
CA ARG A 180 -8.91 -3.00 -14.40
C ARG A 180 -7.66 -3.90 -14.32
N VAL A 181 -7.22 -4.32 -13.14
CA VAL A 181 -6.30 -5.46 -12.98
C VAL A 181 -6.92 -6.71 -13.65
N PHE A 182 -8.26 -6.72 -13.82
CA PHE A 182 -9.03 -7.88 -14.28
C PHE A 182 -9.79 -7.76 -15.61
N THR A 183 -9.91 -6.59 -16.28
CA THR A 183 -10.65 -6.53 -17.57
C THR A 183 -10.09 -5.51 -18.58
N VAL A 184 -9.44 -6.01 -19.63
CA VAL A 184 -8.99 -5.20 -20.77
C VAL A 184 -10.19 -4.87 -21.65
N THR A 185 -10.86 -3.75 -21.41
CA THR A 185 -11.72 -3.13 -22.44
C THR A 185 -11.44 -1.64 -22.47
N ALA A 186 -10.79 -1.22 -23.55
CA ALA A 186 -10.43 0.15 -23.85
C ALA A 186 -11.68 0.92 -24.30
N ASP A 187 -12.24 1.71 -23.40
CA ASP A 187 -13.08 2.86 -23.75
C ASP A 187 -12.90 3.87 -22.60
N SER A 188 -11.80 4.64 -22.66
CA SER A 188 -11.38 5.49 -21.54
C SER A 188 -11.89 6.92 -21.73
N THR A 189 -12.99 7.23 -21.05
CA THR A 189 -13.09 8.54 -20.40
C THR A 189 -12.11 8.47 -19.21
N GLU A 190 -11.05 9.29 -19.23
CA GLU A 190 -10.02 9.24 -18.18
C GLU A 190 -10.58 9.74 -16.85
N HIS A 191 -11.07 8.82 -16.01
CA HIS A 191 -11.44 9.14 -14.64
C HIS A 191 -10.18 9.39 -13.79
N PRO A 192 -10.05 10.53 -13.08
CA PRO A 192 -8.82 10.91 -12.36
C PRO A 192 -8.34 9.89 -11.32
N PHE A 193 -9.25 9.07 -10.79
CA PHE A 193 -8.98 8.11 -9.71
C PHE A 193 -8.66 6.70 -10.18
N GLU A 194 -8.69 6.44 -11.49
CA GLU A 194 -8.48 5.11 -12.09
C GLU A 194 -7.06 4.94 -12.66
N ASN A 195 -6.16 5.89 -12.37
CA ASN A 195 -4.79 5.83 -12.87
C ASN A 195 -4.00 4.71 -12.17
N PRO A 196 -3.44 3.73 -12.92
CA PRO A 196 -2.67 2.63 -12.35
C PRO A 196 -1.46 3.05 -11.50
N SER A 197 -0.95 4.27 -11.67
CA SER A 197 0.13 4.85 -10.85
C SER A 197 -0.25 5.02 -9.37
N ILE A 198 -1.55 5.08 -9.05
CA ILE A 198 -2.06 5.18 -7.67
C ILE A 198 -1.99 3.82 -6.95
N THR A 199 -2.04 2.70 -7.68
CA THR A 199 -2.04 1.32 -7.15
C THR A 199 -0.98 1.04 -6.07
N PRO A 200 0.31 1.37 -6.21
CA PRO A 200 1.30 1.13 -5.15
C PRO A 200 0.98 1.85 -3.84
N HIS A 201 0.37 3.04 -3.91
CA HIS A 201 -0.06 3.80 -2.72
C HIS A 201 -1.26 3.15 -2.04
N VAL A 202 -2.19 2.60 -2.83
CA VAL A 202 -3.32 1.79 -2.34
C VAL A 202 -2.82 0.55 -1.61
N ILE A 203 -1.92 -0.22 -2.23
CA ILE A 203 -1.34 -1.43 -1.62
C ILE A 203 -0.61 -1.07 -0.33
N HIS A 204 0.23 -0.03 -0.35
CA HIS A 204 0.95 0.45 0.84
C HIS A 204 -0.01 0.81 1.98
N ALA A 205 -1.06 1.60 1.71
CA ALA A 205 -2.00 2.01 2.74
C ALA A 205 -2.84 0.84 3.28
N LEU A 206 -3.22 -0.14 2.44
CA LEU A 206 -3.93 -1.34 2.89
C LEU A 206 -3.05 -2.21 3.79
N ILE A 207 -1.78 -2.41 3.42
CA ILE A 207 -0.82 -3.16 4.24
C ILE A 207 -0.62 -2.45 5.58
N LEU A 208 -0.35 -1.14 5.55
CA LEU A 208 -0.14 -0.35 6.77
C LEU A 208 -1.38 -0.37 7.66
N THR A 209 -2.56 -0.10 7.10
CA THR A 209 -3.83 -0.13 7.85
C THR A 209 -4.10 -1.51 8.45
N SER A 210 -3.81 -2.59 7.73
CA SER A 210 -3.95 -3.95 8.24
C SER A 210 -3.02 -4.22 9.43
N ILE A 211 -1.76 -3.79 9.33
CA ILE A 211 -0.81 -3.90 10.46
C ILE A 211 -1.32 -3.12 11.68
N LEU A 212 -1.85 -1.91 11.46
CA LEU A 212 -2.34 -1.06 12.55
C LEU A 212 -3.59 -1.62 13.24
N VAL A 213 -4.51 -2.21 12.46
CA VAL A 213 -5.76 -2.78 12.97
C VAL A 213 -5.55 -4.13 13.67
N PHE A 214 -4.67 -4.97 13.13
CA PHE A 214 -4.52 -6.35 13.62
C PHE A 214 -3.32 -6.58 14.51
N ALA A 215 -2.26 -5.78 14.40
CA ALA A 215 -0.98 -6.05 15.05
C ALA A 215 -0.38 -4.83 15.77
N SER A 216 -1.11 -3.73 15.92
CA SER A 216 -0.68 -2.54 16.67
C SER A 216 -1.86 -1.90 17.42
N HIS A 217 -1.61 -0.76 18.06
CA HIS A 217 -2.68 0.08 18.59
C HIS A 217 -3.36 0.81 17.42
N THR A 218 -4.65 0.56 17.21
CA THR A 218 -5.41 1.08 16.06
C THR A 218 -5.37 2.61 15.94
N GLN A 219 -5.33 3.30 17.09
CA GLN A 219 -5.34 4.76 17.18
C GLN A 219 -4.15 5.44 16.46
N ILE A 220 -3.02 4.71 16.29
CA ILE A 220 -1.82 5.19 15.58
C ILE A 220 -2.15 5.61 14.13
N ILE A 221 -3.20 5.05 13.53
CA ILE A 221 -3.61 5.40 12.17
C ILE A 221 -3.92 6.89 12.01
N LEU A 222 -4.39 7.56 13.07
CA LEU A 222 -4.72 8.98 13.03
C LEU A 222 -3.50 9.88 12.80
N ARG A 223 -2.30 9.38 13.12
CA ARG A 223 -1.03 10.06 12.87
C ARG A 223 -0.45 9.65 11.52
N LEU A 224 -0.44 8.35 11.23
CA LEU A 224 0.18 7.83 10.01
C LEU A 224 -0.63 8.17 8.75
N ALA A 225 -1.95 8.25 8.85
CA ALA A 225 -2.83 8.62 7.73
C ALA A 225 -2.50 10.00 7.14
N ALA A 226 -2.18 10.98 7.97
CA ALA A 226 -1.83 12.32 7.51
C ALA A 226 -0.55 12.36 6.64
N SER A 227 0.33 11.36 6.80
CA SER A 227 1.56 11.21 6.01
C SER A 227 1.37 10.49 4.67
N MET A 228 0.19 9.91 4.43
CA MET A 228 -0.09 9.13 3.22
C MET A 228 -0.78 9.98 2.15
N PRO A 229 -0.21 10.13 0.94
CA PRO A 229 -0.86 10.82 -0.18
C PRO A 229 -2.25 10.26 -0.51
N LEU A 230 -2.42 8.94 -0.33
CA LEU A 230 -3.66 8.23 -0.60
C LEU A 230 -4.87 8.82 0.14
N VAL A 231 -4.70 9.27 1.39
CA VAL A 231 -5.82 9.78 2.20
C VAL A 231 -6.39 11.05 1.58
N TYR A 232 -5.55 11.88 0.96
CA TYR A 232 -5.98 13.10 0.28
C TYR A 232 -6.67 12.80 -1.06
N TRP A 233 -6.18 11.81 -1.81
CA TRP A 233 -6.86 11.34 -3.03
C TRP A 233 -8.22 10.69 -2.71
N ALA A 234 -8.28 9.89 -1.66
CA ALA A 234 -9.51 9.29 -1.16
C ALA A 234 -10.51 10.36 -0.70
N ALA A 235 -10.04 11.41 -0.02
CA ALA A 235 -10.90 12.54 0.34
C ALA A 235 -11.42 13.26 -0.91
N ALA A 236 -10.57 13.55 -1.90
CA ALA A 236 -10.99 14.18 -3.15
C ALA A 236 -12.03 13.34 -3.91
N TRP A 237 -11.83 12.01 -3.97
CA TRP A 237 -12.80 11.07 -4.51
C TRP A 237 -14.14 11.14 -3.76
N LEU A 238 -14.10 11.14 -2.43
CA LEU A 238 -15.29 11.25 -1.59
C LEU A 238 -16.06 12.57 -1.86
N PHE A 239 -15.35 13.68 -2.09
CA PHE A 239 -15.96 14.98 -2.41
C PHE A 239 -16.68 14.98 -3.77
N LEU A 240 -16.09 14.34 -4.78
CA LEU A 240 -16.63 14.35 -6.14
C LEU A 240 -17.78 13.35 -6.30
N GLU A 241 -17.70 12.17 -5.70
CA GLU A 241 -18.68 11.11 -5.90
C GLU A 241 -19.72 11.00 -4.77
N HIS A 242 -19.36 11.42 -3.56
CA HIS A 242 -20.14 11.18 -2.34
C HIS A 242 -20.22 12.42 -1.42
N PRO A 243 -20.81 13.54 -1.89
CA PRO A 243 -20.72 14.84 -1.21
C PRO A 243 -21.29 14.87 0.22
N SER A 244 -22.28 14.03 0.52
CA SER A 244 -22.83 13.90 1.89
C SER A 244 -21.82 13.28 2.85
N TRP A 245 -21.11 12.22 2.43
CA TRP A 245 -20.06 11.59 3.21
C TRP A 245 -18.82 12.49 3.32
N ALA A 246 -18.53 13.27 2.28
CA ALA A 246 -17.46 14.26 2.31
C ALA A 246 -17.68 15.33 3.39
N ARG A 247 -18.91 15.86 3.53
CA ARG A 247 -19.24 16.79 4.62
C ARG A 247 -18.99 16.18 6.00
N LEU A 248 -19.35 14.91 6.18
CA LEU A 248 -19.11 14.19 7.44
C LEU A 248 -17.61 14.01 7.70
N TRP A 249 -16.85 13.60 6.69
CA TRP A 249 -15.39 13.44 6.75
C TRP A 249 -14.69 14.75 7.14
N VAL A 250 -15.06 15.86 6.52
CA VAL A 250 -14.50 17.19 6.84
C VAL A 250 -14.85 17.59 8.25
N THR A 251 -16.12 17.46 8.64
CA THR A 251 -16.57 17.83 9.98
C THR A 251 -15.80 17.04 11.04
N TRP A 252 -15.69 15.72 10.84
CA TRP A 252 -14.90 14.86 11.71
C TRP A 252 -13.42 15.25 11.73
N SER A 253 -12.81 15.51 10.57
CA SER A 253 -11.39 15.89 10.45
C SER A 253 -11.06 17.19 11.17
N VAL A 254 -11.93 18.20 11.06
CA VAL A 254 -11.77 19.50 11.73
C VAL A 254 -11.92 19.34 13.24
N LEU A 255 -12.98 18.65 13.69
CA LEU A 255 -13.20 18.40 15.12
C LEU A 255 -12.04 17.63 15.74
N TRP A 256 -11.58 16.56 15.08
CA TRP A 256 -10.44 15.79 15.56
C TRP A 256 -9.15 16.60 15.59
N SER A 257 -8.89 17.45 14.58
CA SER A 257 -7.70 18.31 14.56
C SER A 257 -7.69 19.30 15.72
N MET A 258 -8.84 19.90 16.03
CA MET A 258 -8.98 20.80 17.18
C MET A 258 -8.76 20.06 18.50
N ILE A 259 -9.42 18.91 18.68
CA ILE A 259 -9.27 18.07 19.89
C ILE A 259 -7.82 17.62 20.05
N SER A 260 -7.19 17.15 18.98
CA SER A 260 -5.80 16.68 18.98
C SER A 260 -4.83 17.79 19.42
N THR A 261 -5.05 19.02 18.96
CA THR A 261 -4.25 20.18 19.36
C THR A 261 -4.41 20.50 20.84
N ILE A 262 -5.64 20.45 21.37
CA ILE A 262 -5.92 20.68 22.80
C ILE A 262 -5.27 19.58 23.66
N LEU A 263 -5.43 18.31 23.28
CA LEU A 263 -4.83 17.18 23.99
C LEU A 263 -3.30 17.31 24.02
N TRP A 264 -2.70 17.64 22.88
CA TRP A 264 -1.26 17.84 22.79
C TRP A 264 -0.77 19.00 23.66
N ALA A 265 -1.49 20.14 23.65
CA ALA A 265 -1.20 21.27 24.52
C ALA A 265 -1.33 20.94 26.02
N ALA A 266 -2.18 19.97 26.36
CA ALA A 266 -2.36 19.46 27.71
C ALA A 266 -1.39 18.31 28.08
N PHE A 267 -0.38 18.02 27.26
CA PHE A 267 0.54 16.88 27.41
C PHE A 267 -0.15 15.50 27.45
N LEU A 268 -1.39 15.43 26.97
CA LEU A 268 -2.08 14.17 26.76
C LEU A 268 -1.74 13.66 25.37
N PRO A 269 -1.38 12.38 25.19
CA PRO A 269 -1.13 11.83 23.88
C PRO A 269 -2.45 11.88 23.08
N PRO A 270 -2.56 12.69 22.01
CA PRO A 270 -3.71 12.63 21.14
C PRO A 270 -3.59 11.33 20.36
N ALA A 271 -4.20 10.24 20.85
CA ALA A 271 -4.17 8.90 20.26
C ALA A 271 -2.79 8.45 19.72
#